data_AF-A0A2V8YDB7-F1
#
_entry.id   AF-A0A2V8YDB7-F1
#
_cell.length_a   1.000
_cell.length_b   1.000
_cell.length_c   1.000
_cell.angle_alpha   90.00
_cell.angle_beta   90.00
_cell.angle_gamma   90.00
#
_symmetry.space_group_name_H-M   'P 1'
#
loop_
_entity.id
_entity.type
_entity.pdbx_description
1 polymer ?
#
loop_
_entity_poly.entity_id
_entity_poly.type
_entity_poly.pdbx_seq_one_letter_code
_entity_poly.pdbx_strand_id
1 'polypeptide(L)'
;MSFSSPAVRVSLFVTALFLFVNLATRPQAAAQAAKKLKIYISVDMEGVAGVVTADQLGPGGFEYEPFRHFMTNETLAAVRAAKESGANEIVVSDSHGNGESLLIDEFPKDVRIVRSWPRHGSMMAGLDQSFEAALFIGYHASATNMQGVRAHTFSSAHLTRVSLNGNAVTEGEFNAAYAGAFGVPVIFASGDDAAIAELKSRLGNIETVETKKNLSFHSAETLTPESSCEKIAAGVKAALDRLHDFKPHIIKTPVTLEISFKNYMPALMLSYLRSVQRVDSHTIRFVGNDMPEVSDFVDVVDGYRPDLAP
;
A
#
# COMPACT_ATOMS: atom_id res chain seq x y z
N MET A 1 -34.25 101.53 29.04
CA MET A 1 -35.32 100.60 29.45
C MET A 1 -34.68 99.21 29.46
N SER A 2 -34.15 98.76 30.59
CA SER A 2 -34.83 98.06 31.71
C SER A 2 -34.45 96.57 31.66
N PHE A 3 -33.76 96.12 32.72
CA PHE A 3 -33.91 94.85 33.49
C PHE A 3 -34.35 93.56 32.74
N SER A 4 -33.85 92.34 32.95
CA SER A 4 -33.42 91.64 34.18
C SER A 4 -33.02 90.18 33.83
N SER A 5 -32.10 89.59 34.60
CA SER A 5 -31.94 88.12 34.79
C SER A 5 -33.09 87.57 35.69
N PRO A 6 -33.24 86.28 36.09
CA PRO A 6 -32.60 85.00 35.72
C PRO A 6 -33.61 83.84 35.44
N ALA A 7 -33.15 82.67 35.00
CA ALA A 7 -33.81 81.39 35.36
C ALA A 7 -32.88 80.18 35.21
N VAL A 8 -32.59 79.59 36.36
CA VAL A 8 -31.96 78.28 36.56
C VAL A 8 -32.92 77.17 36.12
N ARG A 9 -32.44 76.15 35.39
CA ARG A 9 -33.00 74.80 35.47
C ARG A 9 -31.90 73.75 35.61
N VAL A 10 -32.00 73.06 36.74
CA VAL A 10 -31.28 71.88 37.22
C VAL A 10 -31.73 70.64 36.44
N SER A 11 -30.86 69.61 36.45
CA SER A 11 -31.04 68.18 36.13
C SER A 11 -30.26 67.71 34.89
N LEU A 12 -29.56 66.58 34.88
CA LEU A 12 -29.48 65.47 35.82
C LEU A 12 -28.15 64.74 35.53
N PHE A 13 -27.41 64.40 36.58
CA PHE A 13 -26.26 63.49 36.52
C PHE A 13 -26.71 62.14 35.94
N VAL A 14 -26.06 61.68 34.87
CA VAL A 14 -25.97 60.24 34.57
C VAL A 14 -24.51 59.94 34.28
N THR A 15 -23.79 59.59 35.35
CA THR A 15 -22.48 58.96 35.28
C THR A 15 -22.67 57.57 34.68
N ALA A 16 -22.38 57.38 33.40
CA ALA A 16 -22.33 56.07 32.80
C ALA A 16 -21.12 55.32 33.38
N LEU A 17 -21.39 54.47 34.37
CA LEU A 17 -20.47 53.50 34.93
C LEU A 17 -20.12 52.49 33.83
N PHE A 18 -18.99 52.67 33.15
CA PHE A 18 -18.43 51.63 32.28
C PHE A 18 -17.95 50.48 33.17
N LEU A 19 -18.78 49.44 33.30
CA LEU A 19 -18.33 48.13 33.75
C LEU A 19 -17.31 47.61 32.73
N PHE A 20 -16.03 47.69 33.08
CA PHE A 20 -15.00 46.87 32.46
C PHE A 20 -15.28 45.41 32.85
N VAL A 21 -16.04 44.71 32.02
CA VAL A 21 -16.09 43.25 32.04
C VAL A 21 -14.73 42.77 31.56
N ASN A 22 -13.92 42.28 32.49
CA ASN A 22 -12.73 41.48 32.21
C ASN A 22 -13.15 40.24 31.41
N LEU A 23 -13.11 40.34 30.08
CA LEU A 23 -13.05 39.18 29.20
C LEU A 23 -11.67 38.56 29.38
N ALA A 24 -11.56 37.71 30.39
CA ALA A 24 -10.46 36.78 30.53
C ALA A 24 -10.32 36.02 29.21
N THR A 25 -9.26 36.34 28.46
CA THR A 25 -8.81 35.59 27.30
C THR A 25 -8.51 34.17 27.75
N ARG A 26 -9.46 33.24 27.53
CA ARG A 26 -9.17 31.82 27.61
C ARG A 26 -8.08 31.51 26.57
N PRO A 27 -6.96 30.88 26.92
CA PRO A 27 -6.08 30.34 25.91
C PRO A 27 -6.84 29.19 25.25
N GLN A 28 -7.32 29.42 24.03
CA GLN A 28 -7.76 28.35 23.16
C GLN A 28 -6.51 27.64 22.63
N ALA A 29 -5.82 26.94 23.52
CA ALA A 29 -4.96 25.84 23.13
C ALA A 29 -5.89 24.71 22.68
N ALA A 30 -6.43 24.84 21.47
CA ALA A 30 -6.79 23.65 20.72
C ALA A 30 -5.48 22.89 20.56
N ALA A 31 -5.29 21.85 21.37
CA ALA A 31 -4.28 20.85 21.10
C ALA A 31 -4.57 20.36 19.69
N GLN A 32 -3.79 20.85 18.73
CA GLN A 32 -3.70 20.26 17.41
C GLN A 32 -3.34 18.81 17.71
N ALA A 33 -4.31 17.89 17.62
CA ALA A 33 -4.04 16.47 17.77
C ALA A 33 -2.89 16.19 16.81
N ALA A 34 -1.71 15.82 17.34
CA ALA A 34 -0.54 15.58 16.52
C ALA A 34 -0.97 14.64 15.40
N LYS A 35 -0.78 15.07 14.14
CA LYS A 35 -1.21 14.29 12.98
C LYS A 35 -0.61 12.89 13.13
N LYS A 36 -1.48 11.89 13.24
CA LYS A 36 -1.05 10.52 13.48
C LYS A 36 -0.37 9.99 12.22
N LEU A 37 0.91 9.63 12.31
CA LEU A 37 1.64 9.01 11.20
C LEU A 37 1.19 7.55 11.09
N LYS A 38 0.28 7.30 10.15
CA LYS A 38 -0.32 6.00 9.87
C LYS A 38 0.33 5.37 8.65
N ILE A 39 0.94 4.19 8.82
CA ILE A 39 1.71 3.49 7.79
C ILE A 39 1.02 2.17 7.42
N TYR A 40 0.92 1.91 6.12
CA TYR A 40 0.47 0.63 5.58
C TYR A 40 1.68 -0.18 5.13
N ILE A 41 1.69 -1.48 5.41
CA ILE A 41 2.74 -2.39 4.97
C ILE A 41 2.08 -3.56 4.24
N SER A 42 2.30 -3.69 2.94
CA SER A 42 1.92 -4.90 2.20
C SER A 42 3.12 -5.82 2.11
N VAL A 43 2.91 -7.10 2.44
CA VAL A 43 3.98 -8.08 2.56
C VAL A 43 3.70 -9.26 1.64
N ASP A 44 4.66 -9.54 0.78
CA ASP A 44 4.70 -10.69 -0.11
C ASP A 44 5.96 -11.53 0.18
N MET A 45 6.05 -12.75 -0.36
CA MET A 45 7.07 -13.72 0.06
C MET A 45 8.14 -13.98 -1.01
N GLU A 46 7.81 -13.90 -2.30
CA GLU A 46 8.72 -14.21 -3.40
C GLU A 46 9.99 -13.37 -3.40
N GLY A 47 9.94 -12.14 -2.89
CA GLY A 47 11.07 -11.22 -2.78
C GLY A 47 11.82 -11.28 -1.45
N VAL A 48 11.39 -12.09 -0.48
CA VAL A 48 12.09 -12.26 0.81
C VAL A 48 13.48 -12.88 0.59
N ALA A 49 14.45 -12.53 1.43
CA ALA A 49 15.79 -13.11 1.37
C ALA A 49 15.73 -14.65 1.45
N GLY A 50 16.41 -15.31 0.52
CA GLY A 50 16.53 -16.77 0.43
C GLY A 50 15.45 -17.48 -0.38
N VAL A 51 14.31 -16.83 -0.67
CA VAL A 51 13.21 -17.46 -1.40
C VAL A 51 13.58 -17.63 -2.87
N VAL A 52 13.50 -18.83 -3.42
CA VAL A 52 13.94 -19.10 -4.81
C VAL A 52 13.09 -20.13 -5.54
N THR A 53 12.44 -21.05 -4.83
CA THR A 53 11.58 -22.10 -5.40
C THR A 53 10.17 -22.03 -4.79
N ALA A 54 9.30 -22.97 -5.17
CA ALA A 54 7.97 -23.09 -4.57
C ALA A 54 8.01 -23.69 -3.16
N ASP A 55 9.12 -24.30 -2.75
CA ASP A 55 9.24 -24.98 -1.46
C ASP A 55 9.22 -24.02 -0.27
N GLN A 56 9.53 -22.73 -0.52
CA GLN A 56 9.45 -21.67 0.49
C GLN A 56 8.12 -20.89 0.44
N LEU A 57 7.24 -21.14 -0.54
CA LEU A 57 6.09 -20.26 -0.88
C LEU A 57 4.73 -20.83 -0.48
N GLY A 58 4.66 -21.96 0.22
CA GLY A 58 3.37 -22.43 0.69
C GLY A 58 3.40 -23.67 1.58
N PRO A 59 2.29 -23.98 2.26
CA PRO A 59 2.23 -25.02 3.31
C PRO A 59 2.68 -26.43 2.93
N GLY A 60 2.73 -26.75 1.62
CA GLY A 60 3.21 -28.05 1.13
C GLY A 60 4.73 -28.15 0.96
N GLY A 61 5.45 -27.03 1.02
CA GLY A 61 6.89 -26.96 0.85
C GLY A 61 7.66 -27.23 2.14
N PHE A 62 8.75 -27.98 2.07
CA PHE A 62 9.53 -28.37 3.25
C PHE A 62 10.29 -27.19 3.91
N GLU A 63 10.50 -26.09 3.16
CA GLU A 63 11.15 -24.89 3.66
C GLU A 63 10.17 -23.80 4.10
N TYR A 64 8.87 -23.97 3.86
CA TYR A 64 7.89 -22.91 4.09
C TYR A 64 7.90 -22.39 5.54
N GLU A 65 7.92 -23.29 6.53
CA GLU A 65 7.86 -22.87 7.93
C GLU A 65 9.05 -21.98 8.35
N PRO A 66 10.33 -22.35 8.10
CA PRO A 66 11.46 -21.43 8.27
C PRO A 66 11.29 -20.09 7.55
N PHE A 67 10.75 -20.09 6.33
CA PHE A 67 10.61 -18.89 5.52
C PHE A 67 9.47 -17.96 5.95
N ARG A 68 8.44 -18.48 6.63
CA ARG A 68 7.46 -17.65 7.34
C ARG A 68 8.12 -16.82 8.44
N HIS A 69 9.09 -17.38 9.17
CA HIS A 69 9.88 -16.59 10.12
C HIS A 69 10.73 -15.55 9.42
N PHE A 70 11.32 -15.84 8.25
CA PHE A 70 12.11 -14.83 7.51
C PHE A 70 11.24 -13.68 7.02
N MET A 71 10.10 -13.97 6.38
CA MET A 71 9.11 -12.97 5.97
C MET A 71 8.62 -12.13 7.17
N THR A 72 8.31 -12.80 8.28
CA THR A 72 7.88 -12.11 9.52
C THR A 72 8.98 -11.21 10.06
N ASN A 73 10.22 -11.67 10.13
CA ASN A 73 11.35 -10.89 10.65
C ASN A 73 11.68 -9.66 9.79
N GLU A 74 11.64 -9.78 8.46
CA GLU A 74 11.78 -8.63 7.55
C GLU A 74 10.66 -7.61 7.76
N THR A 75 9.42 -8.09 7.91
CA THR A 75 8.26 -7.24 8.23
C THR A 75 8.41 -6.55 9.59
N LEU A 76 8.84 -7.28 10.62
CA LEU A 76 9.07 -6.73 11.94
C LEU A 76 10.21 -5.71 11.94
N ALA A 77 11.23 -5.88 11.09
CA ALA A 77 12.28 -4.88 10.90
C ALA A 77 11.72 -3.58 10.32
N ALA A 78 10.84 -3.66 9.33
CA ALA A 78 10.13 -2.50 8.79
C ALA A 78 9.22 -1.84 9.84
N VAL A 79 8.46 -2.64 10.60
CA VAL A 79 7.59 -2.14 11.69
C VAL A 79 8.40 -1.40 12.76
N ARG A 80 9.51 -1.97 13.23
CA ARG A 80 10.38 -1.33 14.24
C ARG A 80 10.95 -0.01 13.71
N ALA A 81 11.50 -0.03 12.50
CA ALA A 81 12.03 1.17 11.86
C ALA A 81 10.96 2.26 11.69
N ALA A 82 9.75 1.90 11.26
CA ALA A 82 8.66 2.85 11.12
C ALA A 82 8.27 3.50 12.45
N LYS A 83 8.20 2.72 13.53
CA LYS A 83 7.92 3.24 14.88
C LYS A 83 9.03 4.15 15.39
N GLU A 84 10.28 3.78 15.17
CA GLU A 84 11.45 4.60 15.52
C GLU A 84 11.45 5.95 14.76
N SER A 85 10.90 5.96 13.54
CA SER A 85 10.66 7.16 12.73
C SER A 85 9.32 7.88 13.05
N GLY A 86 8.63 7.51 14.13
CA GLY A 86 7.45 8.22 14.64
C GLY A 86 6.09 7.71 14.16
N ALA A 87 6.04 6.58 13.44
CA ALA A 87 4.76 5.94 13.10
C ALA A 87 4.04 5.48 14.37
N ASN A 88 2.76 5.82 14.48
CA ASN A 88 1.94 5.52 15.66
C ASN A 88 0.73 4.64 15.37
N GLU A 89 0.40 4.43 14.10
CA GLU A 89 -0.59 3.45 13.67
C GLU A 89 0.00 2.67 12.50
N ILE A 90 0.03 1.34 12.61
CA ILE A 90 0.59 0.46 11.57
C ILE A 90 -0.43 -0.64 11.25
N VAL A 91 -0.73 -0.79 9.96
CA VAL A 91 -1.51 -1.90 9.43
C VAL A 91 -0.63 -2.69 8.48
N VAL A 92 -0.55 -4.00 8.71
CA VAL A 92 0.21 -4.95 7.90
C VAL A 92 -0.77 -5.84 7.15
N SER A 93 -0.55 -6.06 5.86
CA SER A 93 -1.36 -6.92 5.01
C SER A 93 -0.54 -8.09 4.52
N ASP A 94 -0.90 -9.28 5.00
CA ASP A 94 -0.36 -10.53 4.50
C ASP A 94 -0.94 -10.78 3.11
N SER A 95 -0.09 -10.65 2.10
CA SER A 95 -0.48 -10.56 0.69
C SER A 95 0.04 -11.73 -0.15
N HIS A 96 0.67 -12.72 0.48
CA HIS A 96 1.23 -13.88 -0.20
C HIS A 96 0.31 -15.09 -0.12
N GLY A 97 0.15 -15.83 -1.23
CA GLY A 97 -0.49 -17.15 -1.23
C GLY A 97 -1.90 -17.14 -0.65
N ASN A 98 -2.12 -17.80 0.48
CA ASN A 98 -3.42 -17.81 1.19
C ASN A 98 -3.63 -16.60 2.11
N GLY A 99 -2.70 -15.65 2.19
CA GLY A 99 -2.74 -14.48 3.06
C GLY A 99 -2.59 -14.82 4.54
N GLU A 100 -1.92 -15.93 4.87
CA GLU A 100 -1.79 -16.45 6.23
C GLU A 100 -0.35 -16.84 6.62
N SER A 101 0.64 -16.31 5.91
CA SER A 101 2.07 -16.61 6.08
C SER A 101 2.69 -15.99 7.32
N LEU A 102 2.31 -14.77 7.70
CA LEU A 102 2.86 -14.02 8.83
C LEU A 102 2.54 -14.66 10.19
N LEU A 103 3.53 -14.68 11.08
CA LEU A 103 3.41 -15.19 12.45
C LEU A 103 2.90 -14.09 13.38
N ILE A 104 1.58 -14.00 13.50
CA ILE A 104 0.89 -12.86 14.13
C ILE A 104 1.17 -12.69 15.63
N ASP A 105 1.57 -13.75 16.31
CA ASP A 105 1.93 -13.77 17.73
C ASP A 105 3.30 -13.12 18.01
N GLU A 106 4.12 -12.90 16.98
CA GLU A 106 5.39 -12.19 17.08
C GLU A 106 5.23 -10.65 16.94
N PHE A 107 4.08 -10.17 16.48
CA PHE A 107 3.87 -8.74 16.24
C PHE A 107 3.58 -7.95 17.53
N PRO A 108 4.01 -6.68 17.60
CA PRO A 108 3.66 -5.79 18.71
C PRO A 108 2.14 -5.61 18.84
N LYS A 109 1.64 -5.52 20.09
CA LYS A 109 0.21 -5.44 20.44
C LYS A 109 -0.61 -4.31 19.78
N ASP A 110 0.08 -3.30 19.25
CA ASP A 110 -0.46 -2.09 18.63
C ASP A 110 -0.41 -2.15 17.09
N VAL A 111 0.08 -3.23 16.50
CA VAL A 111 0.02 -3.50 15.06
C VAL A 111 -1.27 -4.25 14.73
N ARG A 112 -1.93 -3.86 13.64
CA ARG A 112 -3.10 -4.57 13.10
C ARG A 112 -2.70 -5.34 11.86
N ILE A 113 -3.25 -6.54 11.68
CA ILE A 113 -2.89 -7.42 10.56
C ILE A 113 -4.16 -7.77 9.76
N VAL A 114 -4.09 -7.60 8.45
CA VAL A 114 -5.07 -8.06 7.47
C VAL A 114 -4.62 -9.43 6.98
N ARG A 115 -5.49 -10.43 7.09
CA ARG A 115 -5.20 -11.83 6.77
C ARG A 115 -6.28 -12.42 5.88
N SER A 116 -5.87 -13.42 5.11
CA SER A 116 -6.71 -14.26 4.26
C SER A 116 -7.50 -13.49 3.19
N TRP A 117 -8.34 -14.22 2.47
CA TRP A 117 -9.14 -13.82 1.32
C TRP A 117 -10.59 -14.34 1.50
N PRO A 118 -11.61 -13.84 0.79
CA PRO A 118 -11.60 -12.68 -0.12
C PRO A 118 -11.67 -11.34 0.64
N ARG A 119 -11.14 -10.28 0.03
CA ARG A 119 -11.16 -8.92 0.58
C ARG A 119 -11.08 -7.89 -0.54
N HIS A 120 -11.85 -6.80 -0.42
CA HIS A 120 -11.79 -5.67 -1.35
C HIS A 120 -10.41 -5.01 -1.32
N GLY A 121 -9.85 -4.76 -2.51
CA GLY A 121 -8.51 -4.19 -2.66
C GLY A 121 -7.38 -5.20 -2.53
N SER A 122 -7.66 -6.51 -2.51
CA SER A 122 -6.66 -7.57 -2.60
C SER A 122 -5.49 -7.37 -1.61
N MET A 123 -4.25 -7.37 -2.09
CA MET A 123 -3.01 -7.11 -1.34
C MET A 123 -3.01 -5.78 -0.55
N MET A 124 -3.86 -4.82 -0.93
CA MET A 124 -3.99 -3.48 -0.35
C MET A 124 -5.27 -3.28 0.48
N ALA A 125 -5.97 -4.36 0.83
CA ALA A 125 -7.17 -4.30 1.65
C ALA A 125 -6.97 -3.58 2.99
N GLY A 126 -7.92 -2.73 3.36
CA GLY A 126 -7.85 -1.91 4.59
C GLY A 126 -7.03 -0.62 4.45
N LEU A 127 -6.41 -0.37 3.30
CA LEU A 127 -5.86 0.94 2.94
C LEU A 127 -7.00 1.94 2.64
N ASP A 128 -6.83 3.19 3.09
CA ASP A 128 -7.71 4.32 2.80
C ASP A 128 -6.91 5.63 2.76
N GLN A 129 -7.59 6.76 2.59
CA GLN A 129 -6.96 8.09 2.49
C GLN A 129 -6.36 8.61 3.82
N SER A 130 -6.53 7.90 4.94
CA SER A 130 -5.97 8.29 6.24
C SER A 130 -4.54 7.81 6.45
N PHE A 131 -4.00 6.99 5.54
CA PHE A 131 -2.61 6.56 5.57
C PHE A 131 -1.71 7.62 4.93
N GLU A 132 -0.52 7.79 5.48
CA GLU A 132 0.46 8.76 4.96
C GLU A 132 1.43 8.14 3.96
N ALA A 133 1.65 6.83 4.05
CA ALA A 133 2.50 6.09 3.12
C ALA A 133 2.23 4.58 3.19
N ALA A 134 2.64 3.90 2.12
CA ALA A 134 2.72 2.45 2.04
C ALA A 134 4.18 1.97 1.87
N LEU A 135 4.49 0.83 2.47
CA LEU A 135 5.75 0.09 2.33
C LEU A 135 5.47 -1.27 1.73
N PHE A 136 6.29 -1.71 0.79
CA PHE A 136 6.21 -3.03 0.17
C PHE A 136 7.39 -3.90 0.61
N ILE A 137 7.10 -5.06 1.19
CA ILE A 137 8.11 -5.98 1.70
C ILE A 137 8.04 -7.28 0.91
N GLY A 138 9.17 -7.74 0.39
CA GLY A 138 9.28 -9.05 -0.27
C GLY A 138 8.56 -9.14 -1.62
N TYR A 139 8.48 -8.05 -2.38
CA TYR A 139 7.85 -7.99 -3.69
C TYR A 139 8.76 -8.56 -4.80
N HIS A 140 8.15 -8.98 -5.91
CA HIS A 140 8.83 -9.58 -7.05
C HIS A 140 8.53 -8.90 -8.40
N ALA A 141 9.30 -9.29 -9.42
CA ALA A 141 9.19 -8.77 -10.77
C ALA A 141 7.94 -9.29 -11.51
N SER A 142 7.52 -8.58 -12.58
CA SER A 142 6.31 -8.90 -13.34
C SER A 142 6.43 -10.19 -14.16
N ALA A 143 5.30 -10.76 -14.57
CA ALA A 143 5.26 -11.91 -15.48
C ALA A 143 5.97 -11.66 -16.83
N THR A 144 6.17 -10.40 -17.21
CA THR A 144 6.84 -10.01 -18.44
C THR A 144 8.33 -9.72 -18.27
N ASN A 145 8.83 -9.73 -17.03
CA ASN A 145 10.24 -9.53 -16.73
C ASN A 145 11.03 -10.81 -17.02
N MET A 146 12.14 -10.68 -17.75
CA MET A 146 12.97 -11.82 -18.16
C MET A 146 14.05 -12.21 -17.13
N GLN A 147 14.20 -11.43 -16.06
CA GLN A 147 15.32 -11.54 -15.11
C GLN A 147 14.86 -11.65 -13.66
N GLY A 148 13.56 -11.80 -13.38
CA GLY A 148 13.09 -11.91 -11.99
C GLY A 148 13.07 -13.33 -11.46
N VAL A 149 13.51 -13.49 -10.21
CA VAL A 149 13.29 -14.70 -9.42
C VAL A 149 11.80 -14.84 -9.17
N ARG A 150 11.21 -16.00 -9.51
CA ARG A 150 9.76 -16.26 -9.33
C ARG A 150 8.84 -15.23 -10.00
N ALA A 151 9.31 -14.54 -11.04
CA ALA A 151 8.59 -13.46 -11.72
C ALA A 151 7.18 -13.89 -12.19
N HIS A 152 6.16 -13.15 -11.76
CA HIS A 152 4.77 -13.31 -12.18
C HIS A 152 3.93 -12.07 -11.84
N THR A 153 2.63 -12.11 -12.13
CA THR A 153 1.67 -11.06 -11.73
C THR A 153 0.33 -11.71 -11.44
N PHE A 154 -0.10 -11.62 -10.19
CA PHE A 154 -1.17 -12.30 -9.46
C PHE A 154 -1.07 -13.83 -9.48
N SER A 155 -1.23 -14.45 -10.64
CA SER A 155 -1.22 -15.91 -10.74
C SER A 155 -0.20 -16.40 -11.73
N SER A 156 0.91 -16.92 -11.19
CA SER A 156 1.92 -17.65 -11.96
C SER A 156 1.35 -18.90 -12.64
N ALA A 157 0.23 -19.45 -12.16
CA ALA A 157 -0.41 -20.61 -12.76
C ALA A 157 -1.29 -20.27 -13.97
N HIS A 158 -1.84 -19.05 -14.03
CA HIS A 158 -2.94 -18.75 -14.96
C HIS A 158 -2.66 -17.58 -15.91
N LEU A 159 -1.83 -16.62 -15.52
CA LEU A 159 -1.64 -15.36 -16.24
C LEU A 159 -0.27 -15.31 -16.93
N THR A 160 -0.21 -14.61 -18.06
CA THR A 160 1.04 -14.30 -18.78
C THR A 160 1.37 -12.81 -18.77
N ARG A 161 0.37 -11.96 -18.60
CA ARG A 161 0.52 -10.50 -18.52
C ARG A 161 -0.72 -9.88 -17.90
N VAL A 162 -0.51 -8.88 -17.05
CA VAL A 162 -1.53 -7.91 -16.66
C VAL A 162 -1.02 -6.52 -17.05
N SER A 163 -1.90 -5.67 -17.56
CA SER A 163 -1.52 -4.32 -17.96
C SER A 163 -2.59 -3.28 -17.63
N LEU A 164 -2.11 -2.09 -17.29
CA LEU A 164 -2.93 -0.90 -17.04
C LEU A 164 -2.62 0.14 -18.12
N ASN A 165 -3.66 0.61 -18.81
CA ASN A 165 -3.55 1.59 -19.89
C ASN A 165 -2.51 1.22 -20.97
N GLY A 166 -2.42 -0.07 -21.29
CA GLY A 166 -1.51 -0.61 -22.30
C GLY A 166 -0.10 -0.94 -21.80
N ASN A 167 0.25 -0.62 -20.55
CA ASN A 167 1.58 -0.92 -19.98
C ASN A 167 1.50 -2.16 -19.10
N ALA A 168 2.37 -3.16 -19.35
CA ALA A 168 2.49 -4.31 -18.45
C ALA A 168 3.02 -3.86 -17.08
N VAL A 169 2.39 -4.37 -16.01
CA VAL A 169 2.64 -3.96 -14.63
C VAL A 169 3.13 -5.11 -13.77
N THR A 170 3.90 -4.79 -12.73
CA THR A 170 4.13 -5.70 -11.60
C THR A 170 2.94 -5.65 -10.63
N GLU A 171 2.86 -6.57 -9.67
CA GLU A 171 1.94 -6.42 -8.54
C GLU A 171 2.25 -5.17 -7.73
N GLY A 172 3.54 -4.83 -7.53
CA GLY A 172 3.93 -3.61 -6.83
C GLY A 172 3.48 -2.33 -7.55
N GLU A 173 3.57 -2.26 -8.88
CA GLU A 173 3.05 -1.12 -9.64
C GLU A 173 1.51 -1.06 -9.57
N PHE A 174 0.84 -2.21 -9.71
CA PHE A 174 -0.61 -2.30 -9.57
C PHE A 174 -1.08 -1.83 -8.18
N ASN A 175 -0.43 -2.30 -7.12
CA ASN A 175 -0.74 -1.96 -5.74
C ASN A 175 -0.39 -0.50 -5.42
N ALA A 176 0.68 0.04 -6.02
CA ALA A 176 1.00 1.46 -5.94
C ALA A 176 -0.05 2.33 -6.64
N ALA A 177 -0.59 1.88 -7.78
CA ALA A 177 -1.70 2.54 -8.45
C ALA A 177 -2.98 2.52 -7.62
N TYR A 178 -3.29 1.39 -6.98
CA TYR A 178 -4.39 1.28 -6.03
C TYR A 178 -4.22 2.26 -4.86
N ALA A 179 -3.04 2.29 -4.23
CA ALA A 179 -2.71 3.26 -3.17
C ALA A 179 -2.82 4.72 -3.65
N GLY A 180 -2.39 4.98 -4.89
CA GLY A 180 -2.48 6.26 -5.55
C GLY A 180 -3.91 6.80 -5.68
N ALA A 181 -4.90 5.93 -5.88
CA ALA A 181 -6.31 6.32 -5.89
C ALA A 181 -6.81 6.86 -4.54
N PHE A 182 -6.16 6.48 -3.44
CA PHE A 182 -6.39 7.02 -2.10
C PHE A 182 -5.45 8.18 -1.73
N GLY A 183 -4.58 8.62 -2.66
CA GLY A 183 -3.60 9.66 -2.40
C GLY A 183 -2.44 9.22 -1.51
N VAL A 184 -2.21 7.92 -1.38
CA VAL A 184 -1.15 7.35 -0.54
C VAL A 184 0.08 7.02 -1.40
N PRO A 185 1.26 7.61 -1.14
CA PRO A 185 2.50 7.24 -1.82
C PRO A 185 3.06 5.91 -1.31
N VAL A 186 3.64 5.13 -2.22
CA VAL A 186 4.56 4.03 -1.86
C VAL A 186 5.95 4.64 -1.75
N ILE A 187 6.60 4.47 -0.60
CA ILE A 187 7.88 5.14 -0.29
C ILE A 187 9.05 4.17 -0.17
N PHE A 188 8.76 2.89 0.02
CA PHE A 188 9.76 1.84 0.22
C PHE A 188 9.34 0.54 -0.46
N ALA A 189 10.30 -0.19 -1.04
CA ALA A 189 10.11 -1.56 -1.50
C ALA A 189 11.33 -2.45 -1.23
N SER A 190 11.12 -3.71 -0.84
CA SER A 190 12.18 -4.75 -0.87
C SER A 190 11.82 -5.91 -1.82
N GLY A 191 12.83 -6.52 -2.44
CA GLY A 191 12.69 -7.58 -3.43
C GLY A 191 14.02 -8.03 -4.03
N ASP A 192 14.00 -8.82 -5.10
CA ASP A 192 15.21 -9.10 -5.88
C ASP A 192 15.63 -7.88 -6.73
N ASP A 193 16.86 -7.93 -7.26
CA ASP A 193 17.43 -6.88 -8.12
C ASP A 193 16.54 -6.52 -9.32
N ALA A 194 15.92 -7.52 -9.96
CA ALA A 194 15.00 -7.30 -11.07
C ALA A 194 13.70 -6.60 -10.65
N ALA A 195 13.09 -7.01 -9.53
CA ALA A 195 11.89 -6.35 -8.99
C ALA A 195 12.18 -4.89 -8.62
N ILE A 196 13.30 -4.64 -7.95
CA ILE A 196 13.71 -3.29 -7.54
C ILE A 196 13.98 -2.40 -8.76
N ALA A 197 14.68 -2.91 -9.77
CA ALA A 197 14.91 -2.17 -11.01
C ALA A 197 13.60 -1.84 -11.73
N GLU A 198 12.69 -2.82 -11.83
CA GLU A 198 11.39 -2.64 -12.47
C GLU A 198 10.55 -1.60 -11.71
N LEU A 199 10.40 -1.73 -10.39
CA LEU A 199 9.63 -0.78 -9.57
C LEU A 199 10.21 0.64 -9.63
N LYS A 200 11.54 0.83 -9.58
CA LYS A 200 12.15 2.16 -9.72
C LYS A 200 11.86 2.79 -11.07
N SER A 201 11.83 1.99 -12.14
CA SER A 201 11.49 2.50 -13.47
C SER A 201 10.05 3.02 -13.59
N ARG A 202 9.16 2.58 -12.68
CA ARG A 202 7.72 2.91 -12.67
C ARG A 202 7.35 3.96 -11.63
N LEU A 203 7.84 3.81 -10.41
CA LEU A 203 7.48 4.62 -9.25
C LEU A 203 8.48 5.76 -9.00
N GLY A 204 9.60 5.76 -9.72
CA GLY A 204 10.65 6.77 -9.58
C GLY A 204 11.57 6.49 -8.39
N ASN A 205 11.97 7.54 -7.70
CA ASN A 205 13.04 7.49 -6.69
C ASN A 205 12.53 7.04 -5.31
N ILE A 206 11.77 5.93 -5.24
CA ILE A 206 11.44 5.28 -3.96
C ILE A 206 12.70 4.69 -3.31
N GLU A 207 12.73 4.62 -1.99
CA GLU A 207 13.79 3.89 -1.30
C GLU A 207 13.60 2.39 -1.49
N THR A 208 14.69 1.63 -1.64
CA THR A 208 14.58 0.21 -1.96
C THR A 208 15.69 -0.62 -1.35
N VAL A 209 15.42 -1.91 -1.11
CA VAL A 209 16.42 -2.91 -0.71
C VAL A 209 16.36 -4.12 -1.62
N GLU A 210 17.51 -4.46 -2.21
CA GLU A 210 17.72 -5.74 -2.89
C GLU A 210 18.07 -6.80 -1.84
N THR A 211 17.21 -7.81 -1.69
CA THR A 211 17.39 -8.93 -0.75
C THR A 211 18.22 -10.07 -1.36
N LYS A 212 18.27 -10.13 -2.69
CA LYS A 212 18.98 -11.14 -3.47
C LYS A 212 19.20 -10.68 -4.91
N LYS A 213 20.19 -11.28 -5.57
CA LYS A 213 20.49 -11.07 -6.99
C LYS A 213 20.11 -12.30 -7.80
N ASN A 214 19.34 -12.09 -8.86
CA ASN A 214 18.89 -13.15 -9.74
C ASN A 214 20.06 -13.86 -10.44
N LEU A 215 20.02 -15.19 -10.42
CA LEU A 215 20.85 -16.05 -11.27
C LEU A 215 20.00 -16.78 -12.31
N SER A 216 18.77 -17.15 -11.95
CA SER A 216 17.74 -17.68 -12.84
C SER A 216 16.37 -17.61 -12.15
N PHE A 217 15.32 -18.00 -12.87
CA PHE A 217 13.96 -18.08 -12.34
C PHE A 217 13.83 -18.86 -11.00
N HIS A 218 14.76 -19.79 -10.71
CA HIS A 218 14.78 -20.60 -9.48
C HIS A 218 16.10 -20.54 -8.70
N SER A 219 16.94 -19.54 -8.93
CA SER A 219 18.19 -19.41 -8.19
C SER A 219 18.64 -17.97 -8.04
N ALA A 220 19.27 -17.67 -6.90
CA ALA A 220 19.74 -16.33 -6.58
C ALA A 220 20.96 -16.38 -5.66
N GLU A 221 21.79 -15.35 -5.72
CA GLU A 221 22.75 -15.01 -4.66
C GLU A 221 22.00 -14.16 -3.62
N THR A 222 21.76 -14.72 -2.44
CA THR A 222 20.88 -14.09 -1.43
C THR A 222 21.66 -13.48 -0.28
N LEU A 223 21.16 -12.37 0.27
CA LEU A 223 21.54 -11.94 1.61
C LEU A 223 21.14 -13.00 2.65
N THR A 224 21.81 -12.96 3.81
CA THR A 224 21.34 -13.67 5.00
C THR A 224 20.09 -12.99 5.56
N PRO A 225 19.20 -13.71 6.27
CA PRO A 225 17.99 -13.12 6.86
C PRO A 225 18.27 -11.91 7.76
N GLU A 226 19.33 -11.98 8.59
CA GLU A 226 19.74 -10.88 9.46
C GLU A 226 20.17 -9.64 8.65
N SER A 227 21.01 -9.82 7.62
CA SER A 227 21.45 -8.71 6.77
C SER A 227 20.28 -8.07 6.00
N SER A 228 19.31 -8.87 5.56
CA SER A 228 18.09 -8.36 4.93
C SER A 228 17.29 -7.49 5.90
N CYS A 229 17.08 -7.95 7.12
CA CYS A 229 16.39 -7.20 8.17
C CYS A 229 17.07 -5.86 8.48
N GLU A 230 18.40 -5.84 8.61
CA GLU A 230 19.17 -4.62 8.86
C GLU A 230 19.01 -3.60 7.73
N LYS A 231 19.10 -4.05 6.46
CA LYS A 231 18.95 -3.18 5.30
C LYS A 231 17.53 -2.65 5.17
N ILE A 232 16.52 -3.48 5.39
CA ILE A 232 15.11 -3.06 5.37
C ILE A 232 14.87 -2.01 6.45
N ALA A 233 15.35 -2.22 7.68
CA ALA A 233 15.21 -1.23 8.74
C ALA A 233 15.87 0.11 8.38
N ALA A 234 17.07 0.09 7.80
CA ALA A 234 17.76 1.29 7.35
C ALA A 234 17.03 2.00 6.19
N GLY A 235 16.55 1.24 5.20
CA GLY A 235 15.84 1.79 4.05
C GLY A 235 14.48 2.39 4.42
N VAL A 236 13.75 1.78 5.36
CA VAL A 236 12.49 2.33 5.87
C VAL A 236 12.71 3.65 6.62
N LYS A 237 13.77 3.75 7.44
CA LYS A 237 14.14 5.02 8.09
C LYS A 237 14.44 6.11 7.07
N ALA A 238 15.28 5.80 6.08
CA ALA A 238 15.61 6.73 4.99
C ALA A 238 14.37 7.19 4.21
N ALA A 239 13.41 6.29 3.98
CA ALA A 239 12.16 6.62 3.31
C ALA A 239 11.31 7.58 4.16
N LEU A 240 11.17 7.31 5.47
CA LEU A 240 10.35 8.14 6.35
C LEU A 240 10.97 9.51 6.62
N ASP A 241 12.30 9.61 6.67
CA ASP A 241 13.01 10.89 6.78
C ASP A 241 12.72 11.83 5.60
N ARG A 242 12.32 11.26 4.46
CA ARG A 242 12.02 11.97 3.21
C ARG A 242 10.56 11.82 2.79
N LEU A 243 9.66 11.51 3.72
CA LEU A 243 8.24 11.21 3.44
C LEU A 243 7.57 12.22 2.50
N HIS A 244 7.89 13.51 2.62
CA HIS A 244 7.31 14.58 1.82
C HIS A 244 7.83 14.68 0.37
N ASP A 245 8.91 13.95 0.03
CA ASP A 245 9.47 13.92 -1.33
C ASP A 245 8.66 13.01 -2.26
N PHE A 246 7.95 12.02 -1.70
CA PHE A 246 7.25 11.00 -2.47
C PHE A 246 5.86 11.46 -2.91
N LYS A 247 5.44 11.00 -4.09
CA LYS A 247 4.13 11.32 -4.67
C LYS A 247 3.34 10.04 -4.91
N PRO A 248 2.01 10.07 -4.71
CA PRO A 248 1.16 8.94 -5.06
C PRO A 248 1.29 8.59 -6.55
N HIS A 249 1.34 7.29 -6.86
CA HIS A 249 1.39 6.80 -8.23
C HIS A 249 -0.02 6.78 -8.82
N ILE A 250 -0.42 7.86 -9.50
CA ILE A 250 -1.78 8.02 -10.02
C ILE A 250 -1.84 7.56 -11.48
N ILE A 251 -2.70 6.59 -11.77
CA ILE A 251 -3.02 6.15 -13.13
C ILE A 251 -4.19 6.97 -13.69
N LYS A 252 -4.13 7.31 -14.98
CA LYS A 252 -5.19 8.02 -15.68
C LYS A 252 -6.48 7.18 -15.73
N THR A 253 -7.60 7.80 -15.38
CA THR A 253 -8.95 7.21 -15.48
C THR A 253 -9.67 7.63 -16.79
N PRO A 254 -10.63 6.83 -17.29
CA PRO A 254 -10.91 5.46 -16.85
C PRO A 254 -9.73 4.52 -17.13
N VAL A 255 -9.58 3.50 -16.31
CA VAL A 255 -8.44 2.58 -16.37
C VAL A 255 -8.76 1.42 -17.30
N THR A 256 -7.96 1.25 -18.35
CA THR A 256 -8.06 0.09 -19.24
C THR A 256 -7.19 -1.03 -18.69
N LEU A 257 -7.83 -2.08 -18.16
CA LEU A 257 -7.19 -3.31 -17.72
C LEU A 257 -7.16 -4.30 -18.89
N GLU A 258 -6.01 -4.90 -19.16
CA GLU A 258 -5.93 -6.12 -19.99
C GLU A 258 -5.27 -7.25 -19.21
N ILE A 259 -5.86 -8.45 -19.29
CA ILE A 259 -5.34 -9.67 -18.68
C ILE A 259 -5.16 -10.71 -19.77
N SER A 260 -3.94 -11.20 -19.94
CA SER A 260 -3.59 -12.30 -20.83
C SER A 260 -3.45 -13.60 -20.04
N PHE A 261 -4.15 -14.64 -20.47
CA PHE A 261 -4.20 -15.95 -19.83
C PHE A 261 -3.31 -16.96 -20.55
N LYS A 262 -2.74 -17.91 -19.80
CA LYS A 262 -2.03 -19.08 -20.36
C LYS A 262 -2.93 -19.98 -21.20
N ASN A 263 -4.21 -20.08 -20.82
CA ASN A 263 -5.19 -20.96 -21.44
C ASN A 263 -6.26 -20.16 -22.21
N TYR A 264 -6.82 -20.76 -23.27
CA TYR A 264 -7.82 -20.14 -24.13
C TYR A 264 -9.19 -19.93 -23.45
N MET A 265 -9.61 -20.91 -22.63
CA MET A 265 -10.97 -20.98 -22.10
C MET A 265 -11.37 -19.82 -21.16
N PRO A 266 -10.52 -19.34 -20.23
CA PRO A 266 -10.85 -18.20 -19.38
C PRO A 266 -11.25 -16.95 -20.17
N ALA A 267 -10.46 -16.61 -21.21
CA ALA A 267 -10.75 -15.45 -22.06
C ALA A 267 -12.07 -15.60 -22.84
N LEU A 268 -12.39 -16.81 -23.33
CA LEU A 268 -13.68 -17.07 -23.98
C LEU A 268 -14.84 -16.91 -22.98
N MET A 269 -14.74 -17.53 -21.81
CA MET A 269 -15.82 -17.51 -20.82
C MET A 269 -16.10 -16.10 -20.30
N LEU A 270 -15.06 -15.35 -19.95
CA LEU A 270 -15.20 -13.98 -19.45
C LEU A 270 -15.77 -13.03 -20.52
N SER A 271 -15.56 -13.32 -21.81
CA SER A 271 -16.15 -12.54 -22.91
C SER A 271 -17.67 -12.57 -22.99
N TYR A 272 -18.33 -13.48 -22.26
CA TYR A 272 -19.79 -13.51 -22.18
C TYR A 272 -20.35 -12.43 -21.24
N LEU A 273 -19.51 -11.83 -20.40
CA LEU A 273 -19.86 -10.65 -19.61
C LEU A 273 -19.86 -9.42 -20.53
N ARG A 274 -20.98 -8.67 -20.57
CA ARG A 274 -21.12 -7.50 -21.46
C ARG A 274 -20.11 -6.38 -21.20
N SER A 275 -19.55 -6.31 -19.99
CA SER A 275 -18.52 -5.36 -19.60
C SER A 275 -17.11 -5.76 -20.04
N VAL A 276 -16.94 -6.97 -20.59
CA VAL A 276 -15.62 -7.53 -20.94
C VAL A 276 -15.50 -7.69 -22.44
N GLN A 277 -14.45 -7.11 -23.01
CA GLN A 277 -14.09 -7.33 -24.41
C GLN A 277 -13.03 -8.40 -24.50
N ARG A 278 -13.23 -9.42 -25.34
CA ARG A 278 -12.15 -10.33 -25.73
C ARG A 278 -11.36 -9.72 -26.88
N VAL A 279 -10.09 -9.41 -26.64
CA VAL A 279 -9.25 -8.68 -27.61
C VAL A 279 -8.49 -9.62 -28.54
N ASP A 280 -8.18 -10.82 -28.05
CA ASP A 280 -7.60 -11.92 -28.82
C ASP A 280 -7.97 -13.28 -28.19
N SER A 281 -7.37 -14.37 -28.66
CA SER A 281 -7.64 -15.73 -28.16
C SER A 281 -7.33 -15.95 -26.68
N HIS A 282 -6.46 -15.16 -26.07
CA HIS A 282 -5.95 -15.34 -24.71
C HIS A 282 -6.11 -14.09 -23.83
N THR A 283 -6.55 -12.97 -24.38
CA THR A 283 -6.58 -11.69 -23.64
C THR A 283 -7.99 -11.12 -23.57
N ILE A 284 -8.35 -10.63 -22.38
CA ILE A 284 -9.54 -9.82 -22.16
C ILE A 284 -9.17 -8.37 -21.85
N ARG A 285 -10.12 -7.47 -22.05
CA ARG A 285 -10.07 -6.07 -21.67
C ARG A 285 -11.31 -5.70 -20.87
N PHE A 286 -11.08 -4.98 -19.78
CA PHE A 286 -12.09 -4.35 -18.93
C PHE A 286 -11.74 -2.87 -18.77
N VAL A 287 -12.75 -1.98 -18.70
CA VAL A 287 -12.55 -0.55 -18.48
C VAL A 287 -13.24 -0.17 -17.19
N GLY A 288 -12.46 0.06 -16.13
CA GLY A 288 -12.94 0.48 -14.82
C GLY A 288 -12.88 2.00 -14.65
N ASN A 289 -13.73 2.55 -13.79
CA ASN A 289 -13.79 3.97 -13.49
C ASN A 289 -12.54 4.44 -12.70
N ASP A 290 -12.01 3.57 -11.85
CA ASP A 290 -10.85 3.81 -11.01
C ASP A 290 -10.09 2.51 -10.67
N MET A 291 -8.99 2.62 -9.91
CA MET A 291 -8.20 1.46 -9.50
C MET A 291 -8.93 0.53 -8.52
N PRO A 292 -9.74 1.00 -7.55
CA PRO A 292 -10.58 0.12 -6.75
C PRO A 292 -11.48 -0.81 -7.56
N GLU A 293 -12.21 -0.28 -8.55
CA GLU A 293 -13.06 -1.12 -9.42
C GLU A 293 -12.23 -2.11 -10.26
N VAL A 294 -11.07 -1.68 -10.76
CA VAL A 294 -10.14 -2.56 -11.49
C VAL A 294 -9.61 -3.68 -10.60
N SER A 295 -9.26 -3.39 -9.34
CA SER A 295 -8.82 -4.40 -8.37
C SER A 295 -9.91 -5.41 -8.06
N ASP A 296 -11.14 -4.95 -7.80
CA ASP A 296 -12.28 -5.83 -7.56
C ASP A 296 -12.54 -6.75 -8.77
N PHE A 297 -12.38 -6.23 -9.99
CA PHE A 297 -12.50 -7.05 -11.20
C PHE A 297 -11.39 -8.12 -11.29
N VAL A 298 -10.13 -7.77 -11.00
CA VAL A 298 -9.02 -8.73 -10.95
C VAL A 298 -9.27 -9.81 -9.89
N ASP A 299 -9.73 -9.43 -8.70
CA ASP A 299 -10.04 -10.37 -7.61
C ASP A 299 -11.13 -11.37 -8.00
N VAL A 300 -12.14 -10.94 -8.76
CA VAL A 300 -13.16 -11.85 -9.32
C VAL A 300 -12.55 -12.78 -10.37
N VAL A 301 -11.71 -12.27 -11.27
CA VAL A 301 -11.08 -13.07 -12.34
C VAL A 301 -10.16 -14.15 -11.79
N ASP A 302 -9.38 -13.84 -10.75
CA ASP A 302 -8.41 -14.77 -10.17
C ASP A 302 -9.02 -15.68 -9.09
N GLY A 303 -9.99 -15.16 -8.32
CA GLY A 303 -10.52 -15.82 -7.13
C GLY A 303 -11.83 -16.59 -7.32
N TYR A 304 -12.69 -16.22 -8.28
CA TYR A 304 -14.01 -16.84 -8.39
C TYR A 304 -13.94 -18.30 -8.83
N ARG A 305 -14.59 -19.18 -8.06
CA ARG A 305 -14.81 -20.58 -8.41
C ARG A 305 -16.28 -20.94 -8.15
N PRO A 306 -16.92 -21.73 -9.03
CA PRO A 306 -18.33 -22.09 -8.86
C PRO A 306 -18.59 -22.99 -7.65
N ASP A 307 -17.54 -23.59 -7.08
CA ASP A 307 -17.57 -24.48 -5.92
C ASP A 307 -17.15 -23.81 -4.60
N LEU A 308 -17.07 -22.48 -4.56
CA LEU A 308 -16.78 -21.75 -3.31
C LEU A 308 -17.82 -22.09 -2.23
N ALA A 309 -17.33 -22.69 -1.14
CA ALA A 309 -18.07 -22.98 0.08
C ALA A 309 -17.19 -22.58 1.29
N PRO A 310 -17.79 -22.17 2.42
CA PRO A 310 -17.05 -21.90 3.66
C PRO A 310 -16.28 -23.12 4.20
#